data_AF-A0A158NVC3-F1
#
_entry.id   AF-A0A158NVC3-F1
#
_cell.length_a   1.000
_cell.length_b   1.000
_cell.length_c   1.000
_cell.angle_alpha   90.00
_cell.angle_beta   90.00
_cell.angle_gamma   90.00
#
_symmetry.space_group_name_H-M   'P 1'
#
loop_
_entity.id
_entity.type
_entity.pdbx_description
1 polymer ?
#
loop_
_entity_poly.entity_id
_entity_poly.type
_entity_poly.pdbx_seq_one_letter_code
_entity_poly.pdbx_strand_id
1 'polypeptide(L)'
;MAQDWNDCDNDGIALRETTDKTKLSSRICNGLIILHTIAAFSYVIGILLTDADVTDRTVELPLMMKMEYPFVIDTQRKYSLVLVTQFVFVMVCSWGAGLFNALFLTLTLHVGSQINILLCWLSKLGSKDIEDKHDSFVSVTTKIIQKHQKIINLSENIENLYTYIALFQFTSNIVMICSLAFLIVTAIGSPDATDQIVRSLLFYAVTNLEAFIFCFAGEYLNNKSKAIGNAAYNYSAWYDMKAKDSRVLLFIILRSQRQLKLTAGKMTVLSFECFTNIMKASGSYLSVLLAMK
;
A
#
# COMPACT_ATOMS: atom_id res chain seq x y z
N MET A 1 16.32 -11.65 -2.77
CA MET A 1 17.19 -10.73 -2.00
C MET A 1 18.66 -11.07 -2.14
N ALA A 2 19.23 -12.13 -1.51
CA ALA A 2 20.69 -12.38 -1.56
C ALA A 2 21.26 -12.47 -3.00
N GLN A 3 20.53 -13.09 -3.93
CA GLN A 3 20.92 -13.17 -5.34
C GLN A 3 20.79 -11.84 -6.10
N ASP A 4 19.92 -10.94 -5.64
CA ASP A 4 19.76 -9.59 -6.22
C ASP A 4 20.92 -8.66 -5.83
N TRP A 5 21.57 -8.91 -4.68
CA TRP A 5 22.78 -8.19 -4.27
C TRP A 5 23.97 -8.53 -5.18
N ASN A 6 24.14 -9.80 -5.56
CA ASN A 6 25.15 -10.22 -6.53
C ASN A 6 24.92 -9.64 -7.94
N ASP A 7 23.66 -9.41 -8.34
CA ASP A 7 23.34 -8.74 -9.62
C ASP A 7 23.72 -7.24 -9.60
N CYS A 8 23.71 -6.60 -8.42
CA CYS A 8 24.04 -5.18 -8.22
C CYS A 8 25.54 -4.90 -8.07
N ASP A 9 26.33 -5.87 -7.59
CA ASP A 9 27.76 -5.68 -7.31
C ASP A 9 28.60 -5.29 -8.53
N ASN A 10 28.10 -5.52 -9.75
CA ASN A 10 28.78 -5.15 -11.00
C ASN A 10 28.41 -3.75 -11.54
N ASP A 11 27.53 -2.99 -10.88
CA ASP A 11 27.02 -1.72 -11.39
C ASP A 11 26.70 -0.72 -10.25
N GLY A 12 27.62 0.19 -9.96
CA GLY A 12 27.51 1.13 -8.82
C GLY A 12 26.25 2.02 -8.84
N ILE A 13 25.63 2.20 -10.01
CA ILE A 13 24.35 2.91 -10.17
C ILE A 13 23.19 2.08 -9.59
N ALA A 14 23.16 0.77 -9.89
CA ALA A 14 22.14 -0.15 -9.38
C ALA A 14 22.24 -0.31 -7.86
N LEU A 15 23.45 -0.38 -7.32
CA LEU A 15 23.69 -0.45 -5.88
C LEU A 15 23.23 0.83 -5.15
N ARG A 16 23.49 2.01 -5.72
CA ARG A 16 23.03 3.28 -5.16
C ARG A 16 21.50 3.38 -5.18
N GLU A 17 20.88 3.03 -6.30
CA GLU A 17 19.42 3.10 -6.44
C GLU A 17 18.69 2.15 -5.49
N THR A 18 19.16 0.90 -5.37
CA THR A 18 18.60 -0.08 -4.42
C THR A 18 18.78 0.39 -2.97
N THR A 19 19.92 0.98 -2.64
CA THR A 19 20.20 1.53 -1.29
C THR A 19 19.27 2.69 -0.96
N ASP A 20 19.10 3.64 -1.89
CA ASP A 20 18.23 4.81 -1.69
C ASP A 20 16.76 4.39 -1.56
N LYS A 21 16.31 3.42 -2.36
CA LYS A 21 14.95 2.84 -2.24
C LYS A 21 14.75 2.08 -0.95
N THR A 22 15.77 1.37 -0.46
CA THR A 22 15.71 0.66 0.82
C THR A 22 15.58 1.65 1.99
N LYS A 23 16.35 2.74 1.99
CA LYS A 23 16.23 3.81 2.98
C LYS A 23 14.87 4.48 2.94
N LEU A 24 14.35 4.77 1.74
CA LEU A 24 13.01 5.33 1.57
C LEU A 24 11.94 4.38 2.11
N SER A 25 12.00 3.09 1.77
CA SER A 25 11.06 2.08 2.23
C SER A 25 11.07 1.95 3.75
N SER A 26 12.26 1.98 4.37
CA SER A 26 12.40 1.95 5.84
C SER A 26 11.78 3.20 6.48
N ARG A 27 12.02 4.39 5.93
CA ARG A 27 11.40 5.63 6.43
C ARG A 27 9.88 5.60 6.33
N ILE A 28 9.34 5.12 5.22
CA ILE A 28 7.88 5.02 5.05
C ILE A 28 7.30 3.97 6.00
N CYS A 29 7.93 2.79 6.12
CA CYS A 29 7.51 1.75 7.05
C CYS A 29 7.44 2.27 8.50
N ASN A 30 8.51 2.93 8.96
CA ASN A 30 8.54 3.53 10.30
C ASN A 30 7.46 4.61 10.45
N GLY A 31 7.28 5.47 9.44
CA GLY A 31 6.23 6.48 9.43
C GLY A 31 4.82 5.89 9.53
N LEU A 32 4.54 4.81 8.79
CA LEU A 32 3.25 4.11 8.86
C LEU A 32 3.01 3.48 10.24
N ILE A 33 4.01 2.79 10.80
CA ILE A 33 3.89 2.18 12.13
C ILE A 33 3.65 3.26 13.21
N ILE A 34 4.38 4.37 13.15
CA ILE A 34 4.19 5.51 14.07
C ILE A 34 2.78 6.08 13.91
N LEU A 35 2.32 6.30 12.68
CA LEU A 35 0.98 6.83 12.43
C LEU A 35 -0.12 5.91 12.99
N HIS A 36 -0.02 4.60 12.74
CA HIS A 36 -0.93 3.59 13.29
C HIS A 36 -0.91 3.55 14.81
N THR A 37 0.28 3.72 15.41
CA THR A 37 0.45 3.82 16.86
C THR A 37 -0.28 5.06 17.40
N ILE A 38 -0.01 6.24 16.84
CA ILE A 38 -0.66 7.49 17.26
C ILE A 38 -2.19 7.40 17.11
N ALA A 39 -2.67 6.85 16.00
CA ALA A 39 -4.09 6.66 15.74
C ALA A 39 -4.76 5.77 16.81
N ALA A 40 -4.15 4.61 17.11
CA ALA A 40 -4.65 3.70 18.14
C ALA A 40 -4.65 4.35 19.53
N PHE A 41 -3.57 5.04 19.90
CA PHE A 41 -3.52 5.77 21.18
C PHE A 41 -4.57 6.87 21.25
N SER A 42 -4.75 7.67 20.18
CA SER A 42 -5.77 8.73 20.14
C SER A 42 -7.20 8.20 20.25
N TYR A 43 -7.45 6.99 19.74
CA TYR A 43 -8.75 6.33 19.88
C TYR A 43 -9.02 5.90 21.33
N VAL A 44 -8.01 5.42 22.04
CA VAL A 44 -8.17 4.82 23.36
C VAL A 44 -8.03 5.83 24.51
N ILE A 45 -7.30 6.93 24.31
CA ILE A 45 -6.92 7.84 25.40
C ILE A 45 -8.11 8.47 26.14
N GLY A 46 -9.20 8.80 25.43
CA GLY A 46 -10.41 9.35 26.07
C GLY A 46 -11.04 8.39 27.08
N ILE A 47 -11.01 7.09 26.79
CA ILE A 47 -11.58 6.05 27.67
C ILE A 47 -10.64 5.76 28.84
N LEU A 48 -9.32 5.78 28.62
CA LEU A 48 -8.33 5.64 29.69
C LEU A 48 -8.38 6.77 30.72
N LEU A 49 -8.75 7.98 30.28
CA LEU A 49 -8.89 9.15 31.16
C LEU A 49 -10.26 9.25 31.83
N THR A 50 -11.22 8.41 31.45
CA THR A 50 -12.56 8.41 32.06
C THR A 50 -12.51 7.70 33.40
N ASP A 51 -12.81 8.42 34.49
CA ASP A 51 -12.98 7.83 35.82
C ASP A 51 -14.37 7.20 35.91
N ALA A 52 -14.44 5.88 35.74
CA ALA A 52 -15.68 5.12 35.75
C ALA A 52 -15.85 4.38 37.09
N ASP A 53 -16.99 4.60 37.75
CA ASP A 53 -17.40 3.87 38.95
C ASP A 53 -18.14 2.58 38.56
N VAL A 54 -17.50 1.43 38.79
CA VAL A 54 -18.07 0.10 38.48
C VAL A 54 -19.25 -0.25 39.39
N THR A 55 -19.44 0.46 40.50
CA THR A 55 -20.59 0.24 41.40
C THR A 55 -21.86 0.95 40.95
N ASP A 56 -21.74 1.98 40.10
CA ASP A 56 -22.87 2.67 39.52
C ASP A 56 -23.43 1.89 38.33
N ARG A 57 -24.51 1.13 38.57
CA ARG A 57 -25.20 0.35 37.53
C ARG A 57 -26.16 1.18 36.66
N THR A 58 -26.30 2.47 36.92
CA THR A 58 -27.19 3.35 36.15
C THR A 58 -26.52 3.87 34.88
N VAL A 59 -25.19 3.82 34.80
CA VAL A 59 -24.38 4.31 33.69
C VAL A 59 -23.72 3.13 32.95
N GLU A 60 -23.77 3.13 31.63
CA GLU A 60 -23.03 2.15 30.84
C GLU A 60 -21.52 2.33 31.06
N LEU A 61 -20.85 1.23 31.39
CA LEU A 61 -19.41 1.23 31.62
C LEU A 61 -18.66 1.56 30.30
N PRO A 62 -17.77 2.56 30.28
CA PRO A 62 -17.07 2.94 29.07
C PRO A 62 -16.04 1.86 28.70
N LEU A 63 -16.22 1.25 27.53
CA LEU A 63 -15.31 0.22 26.99
C LEU A 63 -14.75 0.68 25.65
N MET A 64 -13.48 0.34 25.38
CA MET A 64 -12.79 0.68 24.13
C MET A 64 -13.47 0.03 22.93
N MET A 65 -13.93 -1.21 23.11
CA MET A 65 -14.83 -1.89 22.19
C MET A 65 -16.06 -2.33 22.96
N LYS A 66 -17.25 -1.90 22.50
CA LYS A 66 -18.51 -2.39 23.06
C LYS A 66 -18.67 -3.86 22.67
N MET A 67 -18.59 -4.75 23.65
CA MET A 67 -18.70 -6.20 23.50
C MET A 67 -19.49 -6.78 24.66
N GLU A 68 -20.30 -7.80 24.39
CA GLU A 68 -20.94 -8.58 25.45
C GLU A 68 -19.95 -9.58 26.02
N TYR A 69 -19.79 -9.56 27.35
CA TYR A 69 -18.93 -10.49 28.06
C TYR A 69 -19.76 -11.60 28.71
N PRO A 70 -19.30 -12.86 28.69
CA PRO A 70 -19.99 -13.97 29.36
C PRO A 70 -19.90 -13.90 30.89
N PHE A 71 -19.30 -12.83 31.44
CA PHE A 71 -19.12 -12.60 32.87
C PHE A 71 -19.48 -11.16 33.21
N VAL A 72 -19.91 -10.94 34.46
CA VAL A 72 -20.27 -9.62 34.96
C VAL A 72 -19.01 -8.87 35.42
N ILE A 73 -18.87 -7.62 34.97
CA ILE A 73 -17.85 -6.69 35.43
C ILE A 73 -18.41 -5.99 36.68
N ASP A 74 -18.13 -6.55 37.84
CA ASP A 74 -18.69 -6.14 39.15
C ASP A 74 -17.66 -5.46 40.07
N THR A 75 -16.40 -5.43 39.68
CA THR A 75 -15.27 -4.96 40.50
C THR A 75 -14.29 -4.15 39.67
N GLN A 76 -13.71 -3.11 40.27
CA GLN A 76 -12.71 -2.24 39.60
C GLN A 76 -11.54 -3.02 39.01
N ARG A 77 -11.13 -4.10 39.68
CA ARG A 77 -10.06 -4.98 39.20
C ARG A 77 -10.43 -5.72 37.92
N LYS A 78 -11.66 -6.25 37.81
CA LYS A 78 -12.14 -6.90 36.58
C LYS A 78 -12.24 -5.90 35.44
N TYR A 79 -12.77 -4.71 35.72
CA TYR A 79 -12.85 -3.63 34.73
C TYR A 79 -11.47 -3.21 34.20
N SER A 80 -10.51 -2.98 35.09
CA SER A 80 -9.13 -2.65 34.73
C SER A 80 -8.48 -3.75 33.87
N LEU A 81 -8.69 -5.02 34.21
CA LEU A 81 -8.17 -6.15 33.43
C LEU A 81 -8.79 -6.22 32.02
N VAL A 82 -10.10 -5.97 31.91
CA VAL A 82 -10.79 -5.88 30.61
C VAL A 82 -10.22 -4.73 29.77
N LEU A 83 -10.06 -3.53 30.34
CA LEU A 83 -9.49 -2.38 29.64
C LEU A 83 -8.05 -2.64 29.16
N VAL A 84 -7.19 -3.22 30.00
CA VAL A 84 -5.82 -3.59 29.60
C VAL A 84 -5.83 -4.59 28.46
N THR A 85 -6.72 -5.60 28.52
CA THR A 85 -6.85 -6.60 27.47
C THR A 85 -7.32 -5.98 26.16
N GLN A 86 -8.34 -5.10 26.21
CA GLN A 86 -8.83 -4.38 25.04
C GLN A 86 -7.76 -3.45 24.44
N PHE A 87 -7.00 -2.75 25.28
CA PHE A 87 -5.90 -1.88 24.83
C PHE A 87 -4.84 -2.67 24.07
N VAL A 88 -4.37 -3.78 24.64
CA VAL A 88 -3.38 -4.65 23.97
C VAL A 88 -3.94 -5.17 22.65
N PHE A 89 -5.20 -5.59 22.62
CA PHE A 89 -5.84 -6.05 21.39
C PHE A 89 -5.88 -4.96 20.30
N VAL A 90 -6.33 -3.74 20.64
CA VAL A 90 -6.39 -2.62 19.68
C VAL A 90 -4.99 -2.29 19.16
N MET A 91 -3.97 -2.28 20.01
CA MET A 91 -2.59 -2.04 19.62
C MET A 91 -2.06 -3.11 18.66
N VAL A 92 -2.30 -4.39 18.97
CA VAL A 92 -1.88 -5.52 18.11
C VAL A 92 -2.56 -5.44 16.74
N CYS A 93 -3.87 -5.17 16.70
CA CYS A 93 -4.60 -5.02 15.45
C CYS A 93 -4.09 -3.83 14.62
N SER A 94 -3.84 -2.69 15.25
CA SER A 94 -3.34 -1.48 14.57
C SER A 94 -1.93 -1.69 14.01
N TRP A 95 -1.02 -2.30 14.78
CA TRP A 95 0.31 -2.65 14.29
C TRP A 95 0.28 -3.71 13.19
N GLY A 96 -0.62 -4.69 13.29
CA GLY A 96 -0.87 -5.66 12.22
C GLY A 96 -1.22 -4.96 10.92
N ALA A 97 -2.22 -4.07 10.93
CA ALA A 97 -2.63 -3.29 9.77
C ALA A 97 -1.46 -2.46 9.20
N GLY A 98 -0.75 -1.72 10.06
CA GLY A 98 0.41 -0.92 9.64
C GLY A 98 1.53 -1.76 9.01
N LEU A 99 1.80 -2.94 9.57
CA LEU A 99 2.78 -3.88 9.03
C LEU A 99 2.35 -4.43 7.66
N PHE A 100 1.08 -4.81 7.48
CA PHE A 100 0.57 -5.29 6.19
C PHE A 100 0.68 -4.22 5.09
N ASN A 101 0.34 -2.97 5.41
CA ASN A 101 0.47 -1.83 4.50
C ASN A 101 1.93 -1.54 4.16
N ALA A 102 2.82 -1.57 5.16
CA ALA A 102 4.24 -1.36 4.97
C ALA A 102 4.89 -2.46 4.13
N LEU A 103 4.52 -3.72 4.35
CA LEU A 103 4.98 -4.87 3.56
C LEU A 103 4.56 -4.72 2.10
N PHE A 104 3.29 -4.40 1.85
CA PHE A 104 2.74 -4.20 0.51
C PHE A 104 3.50 -3.13 -0.28
N LEU A 105 3.70 -1.97 0.36
CA LEU A 105 4.41 -0.85 -0.26
C LEU A 105 5.88 -1.19 -0.49
N THR A 106 6.54 -1.84 0.48
CA THR A 106 7.95 -2.27 0.36
C THR A 106 8.14 -3.24 -0.80
N LEU A 107 7.26 -4.23 -0.94
CA LEU A 107 7.28 -5.19 -2.04
C LEU A 107 7.09 -4.47 -3.40
N THR A 108 6.14 -3.53 -3.47
CA THR A 108 5.90 -2.76 -4.69
C THR A 108 7.09 -1.85 -5.06
N LEU A 109 7.68 -1.17 -4.08
CA LEU A 109 8.88 -0.37 -4.27
C LEU A 109 10.07 -1.23 -4.68
N HIS A 110 10.19 -2.44 -4.13
CA HIS A 110 11.22 -3.39 -4.52
C HIS A 110 11.07 -3.79 -5.99
N VAL A 111 9.86 -4.14 -6.44
CA VAL A 111 9.60 -4.41 -7.86
C VAL A 111 9.96 -3.20 -8.72
N GLY A 112 9.55 -1.98 -8.33
CA GLY A 112 9.94 -0.76 -9.04
C GLY A 112 11.45 -0.50 -9.07
N SER A 113 12.19 -0.92 -8.05
CA SER A 113 13.66 -0.88 -8.04
C SER A 113 14.25 -1.89 -9.02
N GLN A 114 13.75 -3.12 -9.04
CA GLN A 114 14.19 -4.15 -9.98
C GLN A 114 13.92 -3.73 -11.44
N ILE A 115 12.79 -3.05 -11.68
CA ILE A 115 12.50 -2.47 -13.00
C ILE A 115 13.55 -1.44 -13.39
N ASN A 116 13.98 -0.54 -12.49
CA ASN A 116 14.98 0.47 -12.86
C ASN A 116 16.35 -0.13 -13.18
N ILE A 117 16.75 -1.19 -12.48
CA ILE A 117 17.94 -1.98 -12.83
C ILE A 117 17.79 -2.54 -14.25
N LEU A 118 16.62 -3.13 -14.57
CA LEU A 118 16.32 -3.62 -15.91
C LEU A 118 16.40 -2.50 -16.97
N LEU A 119 15.91 -1.28 -16.65
CA LEU A 119 16.01 -0.12 -17.55
C LEU A 119 17.48 0.28 -17.80
N CYS A 120 18.34 0.22 -16.77
CA CYS A 120 19.78 0.48 -16.92
C CYS A 120 20.47 -0.59 -17.78
N TRP A 121 20.08 -1.85 -17.65
CA TRP A 121 20.60 -2.91 -18.53
C TRP A 121 20.13 -2.74 -19.97
N LEU A 122 18.87 -2.33 -20.17
CA LEU A 122 18.34 -1.98 -21.49
C LEU A 122 19.06 -0.78 -22.10
N SER A 123 19.46 0.23 -21.30
CA SER A 123 20.19 1.39 -21.84
C SER A 123 21.61 1.05 -22.28
N LYS A 124 22.23 0.04 -21.67
CA LYS A 124 23.53 -0.49 -22.10
C LYS A 124 23.45 -1.28 -23.41
N LEU A 125 22.26 -1.73 -23.81
CA LEU A 125 22.09 -2.60 -24.99
C LEU A 125 22.43 -1.89 -26.33
N GLY A 126 22.26 -0.57 -26.40
CA GLY A 126 22.61 0.24 -27.57
C GLY A 126 23.99 0.89 -27.52
N SER A 127 24.87 0.49 -26.61
CA SER A 127 26.26 0.97 -26.65
C SER A 127 27.07 0.23 -27.72
N LYS A 128 27.90 0.98 -28.46
CA LYS A 128 28.77 0.45 -29.52
C LYS A 128 29.69 -0.69 -29.05
N ASP A 129 30.07 -0.69 -27.77
CA ASP A 129 30.94 -1.71 -27.16
C ASP A 129 30.32 -3.14 -27.15
N ILE A 130 28.98 -3.25 -27.19
CA ILE A 130 28.28 -4.54 -27.22
C ILE A 130 28.04 -5.01 -28.66
N GLU A 131 27.92 -4.08 -29.60
CA GLU A 131 27.64 -4.33 -31.02
C GLU A 131 28.74 -5.15 -31.70
N ASP A 132 30.00 -4.91 -31.32
CA ASP A 132 31.17 -5.62 -31.86
C ASP A 132 31.35 -7.05 -31.31
N LYS A 133 30.59 -7.45 -30.27
CA LYS A 133 30.69 -8.77 -29.62
C LYS A 133 29.34 -9.48 -29.53
N HIS A 134 29.01 -10.25 -30.58
CA HIS A 134 27.76 -11.03 -30.66
C HIS A 134 27.49 -11.92 -29.41
N ASP A 135 28.51 -12.61 -28.88
CA ASP A 135 28.34 -13.46 -27.69
C ASP A 135 28.04 -12.65 -26.41
N SER A 136 28.51 -11.40 -26.36
CA SER A 136 28.17 -10.45 -25.29
C SER A 136 26.70 -10.04 -25.38
N PHE A 137 26.20 -9.75 -26.57
CA PHE A 137 24.81 -9.36 -26.80
C PHE A 137 23.80 -10.44 -26.38
N VAL A 138 24.03 -11.70 -26.79
CA VAL A 138 23.16 -12.84 -26.44
C VAL A 138 23.13 -13.06 -24.92
N SER A 139 24.30 -12.99 -24.28
CA SER A 139 24.43 -13.13 -22.82
C SER A 139 23.67 -12.03 -22.06
N VAL A 140 23.85 -10.77 -22.45
CA VAL A 140 23.20 -9.61 -21.81
C VAL A 140 21.68 -9.67 -22.00
N THR A 141 21.23 -9.94 -23.23
CA THR A 141 19.79 -10.01 -23.55
C THR A 141 19.11 -11.16 -22.80
N THR A 142 19.79 -12.31 -22.66
CA THR A 142 19.28 -13.43 -21.85
C THR A 142 19.08 -13.03 -20.39
N LYS A 143 20.05 -12.29 -19.80
CA LYS A 143 19.92 -11.78 -18.42
C LYS A 143 18.75 -10.80 -18.27
N ILE A 144 18.57 -9.90 -19.24
CA ILE A 144 17.44 -8.95 -19.28
C ILE A 144 16.10 -9.69 -19.30
N ILE A 145 15.96 -10.70 -20.17
CA ILE A 145 14.74 -11.51 -20.27
C ILE A 145 14.45 -12.24 -18.95
N GLN A 146 15.46 -12.91 -18.39
CA GLN A 146 15.33 -13.63 -17.12
C GLN A 146 14.92 -12.68 -15.98
N LYS A 147 15.51 -11.48 -15.91
CA LYS A 147 15.16 -10.48 -14.89
C LYS A 147 13.74 -9.95 -15.09
N HIS A 148 13.34 -9.66 -16.33
CA HIS A 148 11.97 -9.23 -16.64
C HIS A 148 10.94 -10.31 -16.25
N GLN A 149 11.22 -11.59 -16.52
CA GLN A 149 10.37 -12.71 -16.09
C GLN A 149 10.27 -12.81 -14.56
N LYS A 150 11.37 -12.66 -13.83
CA LYS A 150 11.37 -12.62 -12.35
C LYS A 150 10.54 -11.46 -11.81
N ILE A 151 10.64 -10.28 -12.42
CA ILE A 151 9.85 -9.09 -12.07
C ILE A 151 8.36 -9.35 -12.28
N ILE A 152 7.99 -9.94 -13.43
CA ILE A 152 6.59 -10.32 -13.73
C ILE A 152 6.06 -11.29 -12.68
N ASN A 153 6.81 -12.36 -12.40
CA ASN A 153 6.39 -13.38 -11.44
C ASN A 153 6.24 -12.81 -10.02
N LEU A 154 7.16 -11.94 -9.59
CA LEU A 154 7.06 -11.27 -8.30
C LEU A 154 5.84 -10.35 -8.23
N SER A 155 5.57 -9.59 -9.30
CA SER A 155 4.37 -8.74 -9.39
C SER A 155 3.08 -9.57 -9.36
N GLU A 156 3.03 -10.72 -10.03
CA GLU A 156 1.87 -11.62 -10.01
C GLU A 156 1.66 -12.22 -8.62
N ASN A 157 2.73 -12.57 -7.91
CA ASN A 157 2.65 -13.05 -6.53
C ASN A 157 2.12 -11.97 -5.57
N ILE A 158 2.58 -10.72 -5.69
CA ILE A 158 2.07 -9.59 -4.90
C ILE A 158 0.57 -9.39 -5.19
N GLU A 159 0.20 -9.39 -6.46
CA GLU A 159 -1.20 -9.23 -6.86
C GLU A 159 -2.10 -10.36 -6.34
N ASN A 160 -1.65 -11.61 -6.43
CA ASN A 160 -2.43 -12.75 -5.90
C ASN A 160 -2.60 -12.69 -4.38
N LEU A 161 -1.59 -12.20 -3.66
CA LEU A 161 -1.65 -12.03 -2.21
C LEU A 161 -2.59 -10.89 -1.80
N TYR A 162 -2.54 -9.75 -2.49
CA TYR A 162 -3.20 -8.53 -2.04
C TYR A 162 -4.54 -8.22 -2.72
N THR A 163 -4.92 -8.91 -3.80
CA THR A 163 -6.12 -8.52 -4.56
C THR A 163 -7.41 -8.53 -3.74
N TYR A 164 -7.65 -9.58 -2.95
CA TYR A 164 -8.84 -9.67 -2.09
C TYR A 164 -8.71 -8.85 -0.81
N ILE A 165 -7.49 -8.65 -0.32
CA ILE A 165 -7.22 -7.74 0.81
C ILE A 165 -7.58 -6.32 0.40
N ALA A 166 -7.17 -5.88 -0.79
CA ALA A 166 -7.51 -4.58 -1.35
C ALA A 166 -9.03 -4.45 -1.52
N LEU A 167 -9.72 -5.48 -2.02
CA LEU A 167 -11.20 -5.45 -2.13
C LEU A 167 -11.84 -5.20 -0.77
N PHE A 168 -11.48 -5.99 0.24
CA PHE A 168 -12.01 -5.83 1.60
C PHE A 168 -11.70 -4.44 2.17
N GLN A 169 -10.47 -3.96 1.98
CA GLN A 169 -10.04 -2.63 2.40
C GLN A 169 -10.92 -1.55 1.78
N PHE A 170 -11.17 -1.59 0.47
CA PHE A 170 -11.98 -0.57 -0.20
C PHE A 170 -13.46 -0.64 0.15
N THR A 171 -14.03 -1.84 0.28
CA THR A 171 -15.42 -1.99 0.75
C THR A 171 -15.57 -1.44 2.16
N SER A 172 -14.66 -1.78 3.07
CA SER A 172 -14.62 -1.24 4.43
C SER A 172 -14.44 0.28 4.45
N ASN A 173 -13.53 0.79 3.62
CA ASN A 173 -13.22 2.22 3.51
C ASN A 173 -14.46 3.05 3.09
N ILE A 174 -15.26 2.57 2.14
CA ILE A 174 -16.51 3.26 1.74
C ILE A 174 -17.46 3.37 2.93
N VAL A 175 -17.73 2.28 3.63
CA VAL A 175 -18.63 2.27 4.80
C VAL A 175 -18.11 3.23 5.87
N MET A 176 -16.82 3.12 6.20
CA MET A 176 -16.17 3.97 7.20
C MET A 176 -16.23 5.46 6.85
N ILE A 177 -15.91 5.83 5.60
CA ILE A 177 -15.94 7.23 5.15
C ILE A 177 -17.37 7.79 5.26
N CYS A 178 -18.37 7.03 4.82
CA CYS A 178 -19.77 7.46 4.88
C CYS A 178 -20.23 7.65 6.32
N SER A 179 -19.96 6.67 7.20
CA SER A 179 -20.36 6.74 8.61
C SER A 179 -19.64 7.86 9.38
N LEU A 180 -18.34 8.03 9.19
CA LEU A 180 -17.57 9.09 9.85
C LEU A 180 -17.99 10.47 9.37
N ALA A 181 -18.19 10.65 8.06
CA ALA A 181 -18.64 11.92 7.53
C ALA A 181 -20.05 12.26 8.04
N PHE A 182 -20.94 11.27 8.18
CA PHE A 182 -22.24 11.46 8.82
C PHE A 182 -22.09 11.89 10.28
N LEU A 183 -21.26 11.19 11.08
CA LEU A 183 -20.99 11.56 12.47
C LEU A 183 -20.46 12.99 12.59
N ILE A 184 -19.49 13.38 11.77
CA ILE A 184 -18.91 14.73 11.74
C ILE A 184 -20.00 15.76 11.46
N VAL A 185 -20.84 15.55 10.44
CA VAL A 185 -21.90 16.50 10.08
C VAL A 185 -22.96 16.60 11.18
N THR A 186 -23.32 15.48 11.81
CA THR A 186 -24.32 15.47 12.89
C THR A 186 -23.82 16.04 14.22
N ALA A 187 -22.51 16.02 14.47
CA ALA A 187 -21.92 16.58 15.67
C ALA A 187 -21.84 18.12 15.62
N ILE A 188 -22.03 18.74 14.45
CA ILE A 188 -22.01 20.20 14.34
C ILE A 188 -23.13 20.80 15.22
N GLY A 189 -22.73 21.56 16.24
CA GLY A 189 -23.63 22.23 17.19
C GLY A 189 -23.89 21.49 18.51
N SER A 190 -23.27 20.32 18.74
CA SER A 190 -23.32 19.65 20.05
C SER A 190 -22.31 20.25 21.05
N PRO A 191 -22.54 20.10 22.37
CA PRO A 191 -21.60 20.58 23.40
C PRO A 191 -20.20 19.97 23.25
N ASP A 192 -20.13 18.70 22.86
CA ASP A 192 -18.89 17.94 22.67
C ASP A 192 -18.42 17.89 21.21
N ALA A 193 -18.93 18.79 20.35
CA ALA A 193 -18.69 18.77 18.91
C ALA A 193 -17.20 18.73 18.55
N THR A 194 -16.39 19.56 19.23
CA THR A 194 -14.96 19.71 18.92
C THR A 194 -14.19 18.40 19.13
N ASP A 195 -14.39 17.72 20.27
CA ASP A 195 -13.70 16.45 20.56
C ASP A 195 -14.13 15.36 19.58
N GLN A 196 -15.44 15.22 19.36
CA GLN A 196 -15.99 14.21 18.45
C GLN A 196 -15.53 14.43 16.99
N ILE A 197 -15.48 15.68 16.53
CA ILE A 197 -15.01 16.04 15.18
C ILE A 197 -13.51 15.75 15.04
N VAL A 198 -12.67 16.16 15.99
CA VAL A 198 -11.21 15.94 15.92
C VAL A 198 -10.89 14.45 15.90
N ARG A 199 -11.52 13.65 16.77
CA ARG A 199 -11.30 12.19 16.80
C ARG A 199 -11.75 11.52 15.50
N SER A 200 -12.90 11.92 14.97
CA SER A 200 -13.43 11.38 13.71
C SER A 200 -12.56 11.76 12.51
N LEU A 201 -11.99 12.98 12.50
CA LEU A 201 -11.14 13.46 11.42
C LEU A 201 -9.80 12.71 11.36
N LEU A 202 -9.18 12.41 12.51
CA LEU A 202 -7.95 11.63 12.56
C LEU A 202 -8.16 10.21 12.00
N PHE A 203 -9.23 9.54 12.43
CA PHE A 203 -9.55 8.20 11.94
C PHE A 203 -9.88 8.21 10.44
N TYR A 204 -10.62 9.23 9.99
CA TYR A 204 -10.89 9.47 8.58
C TYR A 204 -9.60 9.61 7.78
N ALA A 205 -8.66 10.44 8.24
CA ALA A 205 -7.41 10.69 7.54
C ALA A 205 -6.55 9.42 7.41
N VAL A 206 -6.43 8.63 8.48
CA VAL A 206 -5.67 7.36 8.47
C VAL A 206 -6.29 6.37 7.50
N THR A 207 -7.61 6.15 7.58
CA THR A 207 -8.32 5.20 6.72
C THR A 207 -8.20 5.58 5.23
N ASN A 208 -8.28 6.88 4.91
CA ASN A 208 -8.06 7.38 3.56
C ASN A 208 -6.61 7.23 3.09
N LEU A 209 -5.64 7.44 3.98
CA LEU A 209 -4.23 7.24 3.65
C LEU A 209 -3.95 5.78 3.29
N GLU A 210 -4.53 4.82 4.00
CA GLU A 210 -4.41 3.40 3.66
C GLU A 210 -4.92 3.12 2.25
N ALA A 211 -6.14 3.54 1.94
CA ALA A 211 -6.72 3.40 0.59
C ALA A 211 -5.85 4.07 -0.48
N PHE A 212 -5.29 5.24 -0.17
CA PHE A 212 -4.36 5.94 -1.06
C PHE A 212 -3.07 5.15 -1.31
N ILE A 213 -2.49 4.48 -0.31
CA ILE A 213 -1.29 3.65 -0.46
C ILE A 213 -1.52 2.53 -1.48
N PHE A 214 -2.68 1.87 -1.43
CA PHE A 214 -3.06 0.83 -2.41
C PHE A 214 -3.10 1.37 -3.84
N CYS A 215 -3.78 2.50 -4.04
CA CYS A 215 -3.88 3.15 -5.34
C CYS A 215 -2.55 3.71 -5.84
N PHE A 216 -1.73 4.29 -4.95
CA PHE A 216 -0.38 4.75 -5.26
C PHE A 216 0.51 3.60 -5.76
N ALA A 217 0.49 2.47 -5.05
CA ALA A 217 1.28 1.30 -5.41
C ALA A 217 0.90 0.77 -6.80
N GLY A 218 -0.40 0.63 -7.07
CA GLY A 218 -0.91 0.19 -8.37
C GLY A 218 -0.51 1.14 -9.51
N GLU A 219 -0.71 2.45 -9.32
CA GLU A 219 -0.34 3.47 -10.30
C GLU A 219 1.18 3.50 -10.55
N TYR A 220 1.97 3.45 -9.48
CA TYR A 220 3.44 3.43 -9.53
C TYR A 220 3.94 2.24 -10.34
N LEU A 221 3.44 1.03 -10.04
CA LEU A 221 3.88 -0.19 -10.71
C LEU A 221 3.47 -0.22 -12.18
N ASN A 222 2.24 0.22 -12.49
CA ASN A 222 1.75 0.35 -13.85
C ASN A 222 2.63 1.29 -14.68
N ASN A 223 2.99 2.45 -14.13
CA ASN A 223 3.84 3.42 -14.81
C ASN A 223 5.29 2.92 -14.98
N LYS A 224 5.85 2.25 -13.97
CA LYS A 224 7.16 1.61 -14.09
C LYS A 224 7.15 0.50 -15.16
N SER A 225 6.09 -0.29 -15.24
CA SER A 225 5.95 -1.33 -16.25
C SER A 225 5.92 -0.77 -17.68
N LYS A 226 5.23 0.35 -17.92
CA LYS A 226 5.22 1.03 -19.23
C LYS A 226 6.63 1.50 -19.65
N ALA A 227 7.45 1.94 -18.69
CA ALA A 227 8.79 2.42 -18.96
C ALA A 227 9.72 1.36 -19.57
N ILE A 228 9.48 0.06 -19.32
CA ILE A 228 10.29 -1.04 -19.87
C ILE A 228 10.19 -1.07 -21.40
N GLY A 229 8.97 -1.00 -21.95
CA GLY A 229 8.75 -0.99 -23.39
C GLY A 229 9.35 0.26 -24.05
N ASN A 230 9.17 1.42 -23.42
CA ASN A 230 9.72 2.69 -23.91
C ASN A 230 11.26 2.67 -23.92
N ALA A 231 11.89 2.16 -22.86
CA ALA A 231 13.34 2.04 -22.77
C ALA A 231 13.90 1.05 -23.79
N ALA A 232 13.24 -0.10 -23.95
CA ALA A 232 13.62 -1.07 -24.97
C ALA A 232 13.55 -0.48 -26.38
N TYR A 233 12.53 0.33 -26.70
CA TYR A 233 12.42 0.99 -27.99
C TYR A 233 13.45 2.13 -28.18
N ASN A 234 13.64 2.98 -27.16
CA ASN A 234 14.45 4.20 -27.28
C ASN A 234 15.96 3.95 -27.21
N TYR A 235 16.42 2.97 -26.43
CA TYR A 235 17.85 2.82 -26.15
C TYR A 235 18.60 1.80 -26.99
N SER A 236 17.90 0.94 -27.73
CA SER A 236 18.48 -0.28 -28.31
C SER A 236 19.07 -0.10 -29.72
N ALA A 237 19.08 1.11 -30.30
CA ALA A 237 19.49 1.36 -31.69
C ALA A 237 18.97 0.28 -32.68
N TRP A 238 17.73 -0.16 -32.48
CA TRP A 238 17.16 -1.38 -33.08
C TRP A 238 17.18 -1.40 -34.61
N TYR A 239 17.29 -0.23 -35.24
CA TYR A 239 17.37 -0.04 -36.68
C TYR A 239 18.76 -0.39 -37.26
N ASP A 240 19.81 -0.34 -36.44
CA ASP A 240 21.19 -0.72 -36.81
C ASP A 240 21.52 -2.18 -36.42
N MET A 241 20.67 -2.82 -35.62
CA MET A 241 20.87 -4.19 -35.16
C MET A 241 20.64 -5.26 -36.24
N LYS A 242 21.30 -6.41 -36.09
CA LYS A 242 21.01 -7.60 -36.90
C LYS A 242 19.56 -8.05 -36.71
N ALA A 243 18.96 -8.57 -37.78
CA ALA A 243 17.54 -8.99 -37.79
C ALA A 243 17.17 -10.03 -36.71
N LYS A 244 18.12 -10.85 -36.25
CA LYS A 244 17.89 -11.81 -35.15
C LYS A 244 17.78 -11.10 -33.80
N ASP A 245 18.62 -10.10 -33.58
CA ASP A 245 18.74 -9.36 -32.31
C ASP A 245 17.56 -8.40 -32.14
N SER A 246 17.15 -7.71 -33.22
CA SER A 246 15.97 -6.84 -33.23
C SER A 246 14.66 -7.60 -32.96
N ARG A 247 14.55 -8.86 -33.39
CA ARG A 247 13.40 -9.73 -33.05
C ARG A 247 13.30 -10.03 -31.57
N VAL A 248 14.43 -10.21 -30.87
CA VAL A 248 14.41 -10.48 -29.42
C VAL A 248 13.90 -9.25 -28.67
N LEU A 249 14.36 -8.06 -29.05
CA LEU A 249 13.87 -6.80 -28.50
C LEU A 249 12.37 -6.61 -28.73
N LEU A 250 11.87 -6.96 -29.92
CA LEU A 250 10.44 -6.91 -30.22
C LEU A 250 9.61 -7.72 -29.22
N PHE A 251 10.06 -8.92 -28.82
CA PHE A 251 9.37 -9.70 -27.80
C PHE A 251 9.36 -9.03 -26.43
N ILE A 252 10.44 -8.34 -26.04
CA ILE A 252 10.50 -7.55 -24.80
C ILE A 252 9.47 -6.41 -24.85
N ILE A 253 9.39 -5.69 -25.97
CA ILE A 253 8.43 -4.60 -26.18
C ILE A 253 7.00 -5.14 -26.13
N LEU A 254 6.69 -6.18 -26.90
CA LEU A 254 5.37 -6.82 -26.93
C LEU A 254 4.93 -7.29 -25.54
N ARG A 255 5.83 -7.91 -24.77
CA ARG A 255 5.52 -8.31 -23.40
C ARG A 255 5.25 -7.11 -22.49
N SER A 256 5.98 -6.02 -22.66
CA SER A 256 5.84 -4.79 -21.86
C SER A 256 4.53 -4.04 -22.11
N GLN A 257 3.87 -4.27 -23.26
CA GLN A 257 2.54 -3.72 -23.55
C GLN A 257 1.45 -4.31 -22.64
N ARG A 258 1.67 -5.47 -22.02
CA ARG A 258 0.83 -5.99 -20.94
C ARG A 258 1.38 -5.51 -19.60
N GLN A 259 0.89 -4.34 -19.16
CA GLN A 259 1.39 -3.71 -17.93
C GLN A 259 1.17 -4.60 -16.71
N LEU A 260 2.09 -4.48 -15.76
CA LEU A 260 1.94 -5.00 -14.41
C LEU A 260 0.86 -4.18 -13.68
N LYS A 261 -0.26 -4.82 -13.34
CA LYS A 261 -1.42 -4.19 -12.71
C LYS A 261 -1.72 -4.88 -11.39
N LEU A 262 -2.01 -4.07 -10.38
CA LEU A 262 -2.59 -4.53 -9.12
C LEU A 262 -4.09 -4.23 -9.15
N THR A 263 -4.91 -5.11 -8.58
CA THR A 263 -6.37 -4.97 -8.65
C THR A 263 -7.03 -5.17 -7.29
N ALA A 264 -8.20 -4.56 -7.10
CA ALA A 264 -9.10 -4.93 -6.01
C ALA A 264 -10.08 -6.01 -6.50
N GLY A 265 -9.92 -7.23 -5.99
CA GLY A 265 -10.82 -8.35 -6.24
C GLY A 265 -10.92 -8.80 -7.69
N LYS A 266 -9.91 -8.51 -8.53
CA LYS A 266 -9.97 -8.63 -10.00
C LYS A 266 -11.06 -7.80 -10.69
N MET A 267 -11.76 -6.92 -9.96
CA MET A 267 -12.86 -6.11 -10.49
C MET A 267 -12.39 -4.76 -11.02
N THR A 268 -11.51 -4.09 -10.28
CA THR A 268 -10.99 -2.77 -10.64
C THR A 268 -9.48 -2.70 -10.47
N VAL A 269 -8.82 -1.93 -11.34
CA VAL A 269 -7.37 -1.70 -11.27
C VAL A 269 -7.11 -0.64 -10.21
N LEU A 270 -6.12 -0.89 -9.35
CA LEU A 270 -5.67 0.08 -8.37
C LEU A 270 -4.94 1.23 -9.08
N SER A 271 -5.53 2.41 -9.00
CA SER A 271 -5.04 3.64 -9.62
C SER A 271 -5.56 4.88 -8.87
N PHE A 272 -5.01 6.05 -9.15
CA PHE A 272 -5.56 7.31 -8.61
C PHE A 272 -6.99 7.60 -9.11
N GLU A 273 -7.34 7.13 -10.29
CA GLU A 273 -8.71 7.16 -10.80
C GLU A 273 -9.64 6.30 -9.93
N CYS A 274 -9.22 5.09 -9.56
CA CYS A 274 -9.97 4.26 -8.64
C CYS A 274 -10.18 4.93 -7.28
N PHE A 275 -9.14 5.57 -6.73
CA PHE A 275 -9.24 6.32 -5.46
C PHE A 275 -10.29 7.43 -5.54
N THR A 276 -10.21 8.27 -6.58
CA THR A 276 -11.17 9.37 -6.78
C THR A 276 -12.60 8.89 -6.99
N ASN A 277 -12.81 7.76 -7.68
CA ASN A 277 -14.13 7.15 -7.83
C ASN A 277 -14.71 6.70 -6.48
N ILE A 278 -13.88 6.17 -5.59
CA ILE A 278 -14.30 5.73 -4.25
C ILE A 278 -14.65 6.92 -3.35
N MET A 279 -13.88 8.00 -3.42
CA MET A 279 -14.21 9.25 -2.72
C MET A 279 -15.54 9.83 -3.20
N LYS A 280 -15.79 9.83 -4.52
CA LYS A 280 -17.06 10.28 -5.09
C LYS A 280 -18.23 9.41 -4.63
N ALA A 281 -18.09 8.09 -4.70
CA ALA A 281 -19.13 7.16 -4.27
C ALA A 281 -19.49 7.35 -2.79
N SER A 282 -18.47 7.51 -1.93
CA SER A 282 -18.67 7.75 -0.50
C SER A 282 -19.38 9.09 -0.23
N GLY A 283 -19.02 10.15 -0.98
CA GLY A 283 -19.72 11.43 -0.92
C GLY A 283 -21.18 11.33 -1.36
N SER A 284 -21.49 10.57 -2.41
CA SER A 284 -22.87 10.33 -2.84
C SER A 284 -23.70 9.60 -1.78
N TYR A 285 -23.15 8.55 -1.16
CA TYR A 285 -23.84 7.83 -0.08
C TYR A 285 -24.05 8.72 1.16
N LEU A 286 -23.08 9.57 1.51
CA LEU A 286 -23.25 10.57 2.56
C LEU A 286 -24.42 11.51 2.25
N SER A 287 -24.53 12.02 1.02
CA SER A 287 -25.66 12.89 0.63
C SER A 287 -27.00 12.20 0.82
N VAL A 288 -27.11 10.90 0.49
CA VAL A 288 -28.33 10.12 0.72
C VAL A 288 -28.63 9.99 2.22
N LEU A 289 -27.63 9.64 3.04
CA LEU A 289 -27.81 9.54 4.50
C LEU A 289 -28.26 10.86 5.13
N LEU A 290 -27.73 11.98 4.65
CA LEU A 290 -28.12 13.31 5.13
C LEU A 290 -29.53 13.69 4.68
N ALA A 291 -29.97 13.27 3.49
CA ALA A 291 -31.32 13.54 3.00
C ALA A 291 -32.40 12.65 3.66
N MET A 292 -32.01 11.50 4.22
CA MET A 292 -32.88 10.60 4.96
C MET A 292 -33.02 10.94 6.46
N LYS A 293 -32.25 11.92 6.94
CA LYS A 293 -32.36 12.47 8.30
C LYS A 293 -33.47 13.52 8.37
#